data_AF-A0A6I5EJB8-F1
#
_entry.id   AF-A0A6I5EJB8-F1
#
_cell.length_a   1.000
_cell.length_b   1.000
_cell.length_c   1.000
_cell.angle_alpha   90.00
_cell.angle_beta   90.00
_cell.angle_gamma   90.00
#
_symmetry.space_group_name_H-M   'P 1'
#
loop_
_entity.id
_entity.type
_entity.pdbx_description
1 polymer ?
#
loop_
_entity_poly.entity_id
_entity_poly.type
_entity_poly.pdbx_seq_one_letter_code
_entity_poly.pdbx_strand_id
1 'polypeptide(L)'
;MRRELYQPRSRRLLDAVAQLDAGLDEAACRQLADRIRDEYTTTYDDVPLGFVARCYLGPPYVDHQLNLFQVIVKHFAPSQRMPDPFDGARMLARSGAYAYIEVYAGGLILPVLEDGTVVRP
;
A
#
# COMPACT_ATOMS: atom_id res chain seq x y z
N MET A 1 -17.56 13.25 -6.22
CA MET A 1 -16.24 12.60 -6.40
C MET A 1 -15.23 13.38 -5.58
N ARG A 2 -14.67 12.79 -4.51
CA ARG A 2 -13.66 13.42 -3.66
C ARG A 2 -12.42 13.72 -4.52
N ARG A 3 -12.07 14.99 -4.72
CA ARG A 3 -10.97 15.39 -5.63
C ARG A 3 -9.61 15.07 -5.02
N GLU A 4 -9.56 15.09 -3.69
CA GLU A 4 -8.43 14.92 -2.80
C GLU A 4 -7.82 13.51 -2.92
N LEU A 5 -8.67 12.49 -3.08
CA LEU A 5 -8.25 11.10 -3.31
C LEU A 5 -7.35 10.91 -4.52
N TYR A 6 -7.48 11.77 -5.54
CA TYR A 6 -6.76 11.65 -6.81
C TYR A 6 -5.63 12.68 -6.94
N GLN A 7 -5.29 13.36 -5.85
CA GLN A 7 -4.07 14.18 -5.81
C GLN A 7 -2.84 13.26 -5.82
N PRO A 8 -1.74 13.67 -6.49
CA PRO A 8 -0.50 12.91 -6.43
C PRO A 8 -0.02 12.70 -5.00
N ARG A 9 0.50 11.51 -4.74
CA ARG A 9 1.07 11.12 -3.46
C ARG A 9 2.43 11.76 -3.26
N SER A 10 2.67 12.25 -2.04
CA SER A 10 3.92 12.93 -1.71
C SER A 10 5.11 11.97 -1.83
N ARG A 11 6.30 12.53 -2.09
CA ARG A 11 7.53 11.74 -2.09
C ARG A 11 7.79 11.06 -0.74
N ARG A 12 7.45 11.75 0.35
CA ARG A 12 7.55 11.22 1.72
C ARG A 12 6.72 9.95 1.89
N LEU A 13 5.53 9.90 1.27
CA LEU A 13 4.66 8.73 1.32
C LEU A 13 5.22 7.57 0.51
N LEU A 14 5.72 7.83 -0.69
CA LEU A 14 6.36 6.82 -1.54
C LEU A 14 7.56 6.20 -0.82
N ASP A 15 8.43 7.02 -0.23
CA ASP A 15 9.60 6.58 0.52
C ASP A 15 9.21 5.84 1.82
N ALA A 16 8.07 6.18 2.42
CA ALA A 16 7.52 5.46 3.58
C ALA A 16 7.07 4.05 3.19
N VAL A 17 6.30 3.89 2.11
CA VAL A 17 5.84 2.58 1.64
C VAL A 17 7.02 1.71 1.18
N ALA A 18 8.05 2.29 0.55
CA ALA A 18 9.26 1.56 0.16
C ALA A 18 10.03 0.95 1.35
N GLN A 19 9.87 1.48 2.57
CA GLN A 19 10.51 0.91 3.76
C GLN A 19 9.95 -0.45 4.16
N LEU A 20 8.82 -0.88 3.60
CA LEU A 20 8.24 -2.20 3.86
C LEU A 20 9.20 -3.34 3.46
N ASP A 21 10.06 -3.11 2.47
CA ASP A 21 11.07 -4.09 2.05
C ASP A 21 12.35 -4.06 2.91
N ALA A 22 12.41 -3.26 3.97
CA ALA A 22 13.54 -3.26 4.91
C ALA A 22 13.46 -4.39 5.96
N GLY A 23 12.38 -5.19 5.97
CA GLY A 23 12.18 -6.23 6.99
C GLY A 23 11.98 -5.65 8.39
N LEU A 24 11.06 -4.68 8.49
CA LEU A 24 10.78 -3.94 9.72
C LEU A 24 10.27 -4.85 10.84
N ASP A 25 10.68 -4.55 12.08
CA ASP A 25 10.06 -5.16 13.26
C ASP A 25 8.64 -4.62 13.49
N GLU A 26 7.91 -5.22 14.43
CA GLU A 26 6.52 -4.87 14.71
C GLU A 26 6.36 -3.41 15.19
N ALA A 27 7.31 -2.90 15.99
CA ALA A 27 7.25 -1.53 16.50
C ALA A 27 7.48 -0.51 15.38
N ALA A 28 8.43 -0.79 14.49
CA ALA A 28 8.70 0.01 13.31
C ALA A 28 7.53 -0.03 12.32
N CYS A 29 6.87 -1.18 12.15
CA CYS A 29 5.65 -1.30 11.33
C CYS A 29 4.52 -0.43 11.88
N ARG A 30 4.32 -0.41 13.21
CA ARG A 30 3.32 0.45 13.87
C ARG A 30 3.60 1.93 13.61
N GLN A 31 4.83 2.37 13.87
CA GLN A 31 5.22 3.76 13.64
C GLN A 31 5.11 4.17 12.16
N LEU A 32 5.43 3.27 11.24
CA LEU A 32 5.24 3.51 9.82
C LEU A 32 3.76 3.64 9.46
N ALA A 33 2.93 2.70 9.90
CA ALA A 33 1.49 2.71 9.63
C ALA A 33 0.81 3.96 10.19
N ASP A 34 1.16 4.38 11.41
CA ASP A 34 0.62 5.59 12.03
C ASP A 34 1.00 6.85 11.24
N ARG A 35 2.29 7.02 10.87
CA ARG A 35 2.72 8.16 10.04
C ARG A 35 2.02 8.24 8.70
N ILE A 36 1.82 7.09 8.06
CA ILE A 36 1.09 6.99 6.79
C ILE A 36 -0.38 7.37 7.01
N ARG A 37 -1.02 6.79 8.03
CA ARG A 37 -2.43 7.06 8.37
C ARG A 37 -2.66 8.55 8.62
N ASP A 38 -1.78 9.19 9.37
CA ASP A 38 -1.84 10.62 9.68
C ASP A 38 -1.72 11.48 8.42
N GLU A 39 -0.81 11.12 7.50
CA GLU A 39 -0.67 11.81 6.22
C GLU A 39 -1.94 11.71 5.37
N TYR A 40 -2.52 10.51 5.25
CA TYR A 40 -3.76 10.30 4.51
C TYR A 40 -4.93 11.06 5.12
N THR A 41 -5.07 11.00 6.45
CA THR A 41 -6.12 11.71 7.20
C THR A 41 -6.02 13.21 6.99
N THR A 42 -4.80 13.76 6.96
CA THR A 42 -4.58 15.21 6.87
C THR A 42 -4.68 15.74 5.43
N THR A 43 -4.32 14.94 4.43
CA THR A 43 -4.08 15.44 3.06
C THR A 43 -5.13 15.00 2.05
N TYR A 44 -5.68 13.78 2.18
CA TYR A 44 -6.43 13.13 1.09
C TYR A 44 -7.89 12.83 1.43
N ASP A 45 -8.42 13.38 2.52
CA ASP A 45 -9.83 13.27 3.01
C ASP A 45 -10.31 11.84 3.35
N ASP A 46 -9.48 10.82 3.10
CA ASP A 46 -9.81 9.43 3.34
C ASP A 46 -8.54 8.59 3.54
N VAL A 47 -8.69 7.50 4.29
CA VAL A 47 -7.62 6.59 4.65
C VAL A 47 -7.91 5.22 4.05
N PRO A 48 -6.99 4.66 3.24
CA PRO A 48 -7.16 3.30 2.74
C PRO A 48 -7.11 2.28 3.88
N LEU A 49 -7.78 1.13 3.69
CA LEU A 49 -7.61 -0.04 4.56
C LEU A 49 -6.14 -0.47 4.62
N GLY A 50 -5.45 -0.30 3.50
CA GLY A 50 -4.01 -0.35 3.41
C GLY A 50 -3.54 -0.53 1.98
N PHE A 51 -2.40 -1.17 1.81
CA PHE A 51 -1.72 -1.27 0.52
C PHE A 51 -1.35 -2.69 0.15
N VAL A 52 -1.20 -2.89 -1.16
CA VAL A 52 -0.49 -4.02 -1.72
C VAL A 52 0.63 -3.49 -2.60
N ALA A 53 1.86 -3.98 -2.39
CA ALA A 53 2.98 -3.64 -3.24
C ALA A 53 3.83 -4.86 -3.57
N ARG A 54 4.68 -4.72 -4.58
CA ARG A 54 5.66 -5.75 -4.92
C ARG A 54 6.66 -5.88 -3.76
N CYS A 55 7.05 -7.11 -3.45
CA CYS A 55 8.05 -7.34 -2.41
C CYS A 55 9.43 -7.57 -3.03
N TYR A 56 10.43 -6.90 -2.48
CA TYR A 56 11.82 -6.94 -2.93
C TYR A 56 12.78 -7.63 -1.95
N LEU A 57 12.27 -8.26 -0.89
CA LEU A 57 13.06 -9.10 0.02
C LEU A 57 13.68 -10.35 -0.64
N GLY A 58 13.22 -10.69 -1.84
CA GLY A 58 13.65 -11.88 -2.58
C GLY A 58 12.82 -13.13 -2.25
N PRO A 59 13.15 -14.27 -2.87
CA PRO A 59 12.40 -15.51 -2.70
C PRO A 59 12.28 -15.95 -1.22
N PRO A 60 11.12 -16.47 -0.79
CA PRO A 60 9.97 -16.87 -1.62
C PRO A 60 8.96 -15.74 -1.88
N TYR A 61 9.22 -14.51 -1.43
CA TYR A 61 8.24 -13.43 -1.43
C TYR A 61 8.14 -12.71 -2.77
N VAL A 62 6.92 -12.34 -3.15
CA VAL A 62 6.63 -11.63 -4.42
C VAL A 62 5.79 -10.38 -4.23
N ASP A 63 4.95 -10.35 -3.20
CA ASP A 63 4.13 -9.19 -2.85
C ASP A 63 4.01 -9.09 -1.33
N HIS A 64 3.71 -7.89 -0.84
CA HIS A 64 3.39 -7.65 0.56
C HIS A 64 2.10 -6.86 0.70
N GLN A 65 1.42 -7.10 1.81
CA GLN A 65 0.27 -6.33 2.27
C GLN A 65 0.72 -5.49 3.46
N LEU A 66 0.35 -4.21 3.48
CA LEU A 66 0.31 -3.41 4.70
C LEU A 66 -1.16 -3.14 5.04
N ASN A 67 -1.63 -3.54 6.22
CA ASN A 67 -2.92 -3.12 6.76
C ASN A 67 -2.72 -1.96 7.75
N LEU A 68 -3.32 -0.80 7.48
CA LEU A 68 -3.10 0.41 8.27
C LEU A 68 -3.86 0.43 9.60
N PHE A 69 -4.87 -0.42 9.77
CA PHE A 69 -5.72 -0.46 10.97
C PHE A 69 -5.30 -1.56 11.94
N GLN A 70 -4.95 -2.74 11.42
CA GLN A 70 -4.48 -3.86 12.22
C GLN A 70 -2.95 -3.87 12.40
N VAL A 71 -2.25 -2.99 11.68
CA VAL A 71 -0.79 -2.90 11.61
C VAL A 71 -0.14 -4.25 11.32
N ILE A 72 -0.45 -4.79 10.14
CA ILE A 72 0.12 -6.05 9.69
C ILE A 72 0.86 -5.78 8.39
N VAL A 73 2.18 -5.94 8.42
CA VAL A 73 2.99 -6.16 7.22
C VAL A 73 3.10 -7.67 7.04
N LYS A 74 2.63 -8.17 5.90
CA LYS A 74 2.73 -9.59 5.57
C LYS A 74 3.31 -9.75 4.18
N HIS A 75 4.42 -10.47 4.11
CA HIS A 75 5.02 -10.89 2.84
C HIS A 75 4.37 -12.19 2.39
N PHE A 76 4.08 -12.28 1.10
CA PHE A 76 3.41 -13.44 0.51
C PHE A 76 4.26 -14.07 -0.58
N ALA A 77 4.33 -15.39 -0.55
CA ALA A 77 4.74 -16.23 -1.67
C ALA A 77 3.60 -16.35 -2.71
N PRO A 78 3.92 -16.76 -3.96
CA PRO A 78 2.94 -16.84 -5.05
C PRO A 78 1.68 -17.65 -4.71
N SER A 79 1.86 -18.77 -3.98
CA SER A 79 0.80 -19.72 -3.63
C SER A 79 -0.04 -19.32 -2.42
N GLN A 80 0.43 -18.38 -1.59
CA GLN A 80 -0.30 -17.97 -0.39
C GLN A 80 -1.47 -17.08 -0.78
N ARG A 81 -2.68 -17.34 -0.25
CA ARG A 81 -3.85 -16.48 -0.48
C ARG A 81 -3.71 -15.16 0.28
N MET A 82 -3.89 -14.06 -0.44
CA MET A 82 -4.05 -12.72 0.15
C MET A 82 -5.51 -12.56 0.59
N PRO A 83 -5.79 -11.96 1.76
CA PRO A 83 -7.15 -11.81 2.24
C PRO A 83 -7.88 -10.67 1.51
N ASP A 84 -9.19 -10.83 1.35
CA ASP A 84 -10.08 -9.76 0.88
C ASP A 84 -10.05 -8.57 1.86
N PRO A 85 -10.20 -7.32 1.38
CA PRO A 85 -10.35 -6.92 -0.04
C PRO A 85 -9.02 -6.72 -0.78
N PHE A 86 -7.88 -7.11 -0.21
CA PHE A 86 -6.55 -6.79 -0.76
C PHE A 86 -6.17 -7.68 -1.95
N ASP A 87 -6.76 -8.87 -2.04
CA ASP A 87 -6.57 -9.80 -3.16
C ASP A 87 -6.87 -9.16 -4.53
N GLY A 88 -7.86 -8.27 -4.61
CA GLY A 88 -8.21 -7.52 -5.82
C GLY A 88 -7.10 -6.60 -6.34
N ALA A 89 -6.20 -6.15 -5.47
CA ALA A 89 -5.05 -5.31 -5.83
C ALA A 89 -3.80 -6.12 -6.22
N ARG A 90 -3.80 -7.43 -5.96
CA ARG A 90 -2.58 -8.24 -6.00
C ARG A 90 -1.96 -8.37 -7.39
N MET A 91 -2.79 -8.56 -8.41
CA MET A 91 -2.28 -8.68 -9.79
C MET A 91 -1.70 -7.37 -10.31
N LEU A 92 -2.24 -6.22 -9.87
CA LEU A 92 -1.70 -4.90 -10.19
C LEU A 92 -0.33 -4.71 -9.53
N ALA A 93 -0.18 -5.05 -8.24
CA ALA A 93 1.12 -5.00 -7.57
C ALA A 93 2.18 -5.89 -8.25
N ARG A 94 1.78 -7.09 -8.70
CA ARG A 94 2.67 -8.03 -9.40
C ARG A 94 3.09 -7.58 -10.79
N SER A 95 2.34 -6.69 -11.44
CA SER A 95 2.71 -6.16 -12.75
C SER A 95 4.04 -5.39 -12.72
N GLY A 96 4.40 -4.83 -11.56
CA GLY A 96 5.57 -3.97 -11.40
C GLY A 96 5.42 -2.59 -12.03
N ALA A 97 4.22 -2.23 -12.52
CA ALA A 97 3.97 -0.92 -13.15
C ALA A 97 3.68 0.20 -12.14
N TYR A 98 3.48 -0.14 -10.86
CA TYR A 98 3.04 0.77 -9.81
C TYR A 98 3.95 0.68 -8.60
N ALA A 99 4.15 1.81 -7.92
CA ALA A 99 4.88 1.85 -6.65
C ALA A 99 4.13 1.04 -5.58
N TYR A 100 2.82 1.24 -5.47
CA TYR A 100 1.92 0.46 -4.63
C TYR A 100 0.47 0.66 -5.08
N ILE A 101 -0.43 -0.15 -4.53
CA ILE A 101 -1.86 -0.11 -4.80
C ILE A 101 -2.60 0.17 -3.48
N GLU A 102 -3.41 1.21 -3.46
CA GLU A 102 -4.27 1.55 -2.33
C GLU A 102 -5.58 0.77 -2.40
N VAL A 103 -6.03 0.26 -1.26
CA VAL A 103 -7.28 -0.48 -1.13
C VAL A 103 -8.16 0.21 -0.09
N TYR A 104 -9.32 0.69 -0.53
CA TYR A 104 -10.26 1.43 0.32
C TYR A 104 -11.46 0.58 0.73
N ALA A 105 -12.11 1.00 1.81
CA ALA A 105 -13.42 0.47 2.17
C ALA A 105 -14.41 0.72 1.02
N GLY A 106 -15.28 -0.25 0.75
CA GLY A 106 -16.21 -0.19 -0.39
C GLY A 106 -15.64 -0.64 -1.73
N GLY A 107 -14.40 -1.16 -1.76
CA GLY A 107 -13.83 -1.84 -2.93
C GLY A 107 -13.14 -0.92 -3.94
N LEU A 108 -12.98 0.37 -3.64
CA LEU A 108 -12.18 1.27 -4.46
C LEU A 108 -10.70 0.88 -4.39
N ILE A 109 -10.07 0.72 -5.54
CA ILE A 109 -8.66 0.40 -5.71
C ILE A 109 -8.00 1.52 -6.50
N LEU A 110 -6.94 2.13 -5.95
CA LEU A 110 -6.21 3.22 -6.58
C LEU A 110 -4.72 2.85 -6.76
N PRO A 111 -4.27 2.53 -7.99
CA PRO A 111 -2.86 2.34 -8.27
C PRO A 111 -2.09 3.67 -8.20
N VAL A 112 -0.89 3.64 -7.62
CA VAL A 112 0.00 4.80 -7.50
C VAL A 112 1.29 4.55 -8.28
N LEU A 113 1.64 5.47 -9.18
CA LEU A 113 2.88 5.42 -9.96
C LEU A 113 4.09 5.85 -9.12
N GLU A 114 5.30 5.60 -9.62
CA GLU A 114 6.55 5.97 -8.94
C GLU A 114 6.75 7.48 -8.76
N ASP A 115 6.09 8.29 -9.57
CA ASP A 115 6.05 9.75 -9.44
C ASP A 115 4.95 10.25 -8.50
N GLY A 116 4.17 9.32 -7.91
CA GLY A 116 3.06 9.60 -7.01
C GLY A 116 1.72 9.81 -7.72
N THR A 117 1.66 9.80 -9.05
CA THR A 117 0.41 9.96 -9.79
C THR A 117 -0.56 8.83 -9.45
N VAL A 118 -1.79 9.20 -9.09
CA VAL A 118 -2.89 8.26 -8.82
C VAL A 118 -3.61 7.95 -10.13
N VAL A 119 -3.67 6.67 -10.51
CA VAL A 119 -4.39 6.21 -11.70
C VAL A 119 -5.88 6.15 -11.40
N ARG A 120 -6.67 6.87 -12.22
CA ARG A 120 -8.12 6.88 -12.11
C ARG A 120 -8.71 5.65 -12.81
N PRO A 121 -9.69 4.96 -12.20
CA PRO A 121 -10.45 3.92 -12.88
C PRO A 121 -11.32 4.48 -14.01
#